data_AF-A0A392SM18-F1
#
_entry.id   AF-A0A392SM18-F1
#
_cell.length_a   1.000
_cell.length_b   1.000
_cell.length_c   1.000
_cell.angle_alpha   90.00
_cell.angle_beta   90.00
_cell.angle_gamma   90.00
#
_symmetry.space_group_name_H-M   'P 1'
#
loop_
_entity.id
_entity.type
_entity.pdbx_description
1 polymer ?
#
loop_
_entity_poly.entity_id
_entity_poly.type
_entity_poly.pdbx_seq_one_letter_code
_entity_poly.pdbx_strand_id
1 'polypeptide(L)'
;MLQDWRAVCAAATISSPIAQAEVQRTWRKPMAGRVKCNIDASFPIKSNRVGIGIYIRDEHGAFISAKIEWFTPKSEVHVGEALGLLSAL
;
A
#
# COMPACT_ATOMS: atom_id res chain seq x y z
N MET A 1 5.76 -13.24 6.26
CA MET A 1 5.54 -12.31 5.13
C MET A 1 4.81 -12.97 3.96
N LEU A 2 5.41 -13.92 3.22
CA LEU A 2 4.69 -14.63 2.14
C LEU A 2 3.59 -15.58 2.65
N GLN A 3 3.83 -16.24 3.78
CA GLN A 3 2.84 -17.13 4.41
C GLN A 3 1.65 -16.34 4.99
N ASP A 4 1.93 -15.19 5.63
CA ASP A 4 0.90 -14.29 6.14
C ASP A 4 0.05 -13.70 5.00
N TRP A 5 0.69 -13.30 3.89
CA TRP A 5 -0.02 -12.88 2.68
C TRP A 5 -0.95 -13.96 2.13
N ARG A 6 -0.45 -15.21 2.06
CA ARG A 6 -1.28 -16.35 1.62
C ARG A 6 -2.46 -16.61 2.55
N ALA A 7 -2.29 -16.47 3.86
CA ALA A 7 -3.37 -16.63 4.85
C ALA A 7 -4.45 -15.55 4.69
N VAL A 8 -4.06 -14.30 4.42
CA VAL A 8 -4.99 -13.20 4.14
C VAL A 8 -5.78 -13.46 2.85
N CYS A 9 -5.12 -13.90 1.77
CA CYS A 9 -5.82 -14.26 0.52
C CYS A 9 -6.81 -15.41 0.71
N ALA A 10 -6.45 -16.42 1.51
CA ALA A 10 -7.32 -17.55 1.81
C ALA A 10 -8.56 -17.12 2.62
N ALA A 11 -8.38 -16.28 3.64
CA ALA A 11 -9.48 -15.75 4.45
C ALA A 11 -10.47 -14.89 3.63
N ALA A 12 -9.96 -14.10 2.66
CA ALA A 12 -10.79 -13.30 1.77
C ALA A 12 -11.68 -14.15 0.84
N THR A 13 -11.29 -15.39 0.55
CA THR A 13 -12.01 -16.31 -0.35
C THR A 13 -13.17 -17.04 0.35
N ILE A 14 -13.18 -17.11 1.68
CA ILE A 14 -14.15 -17.91 2.47
C ILE A 14 -15.38 -17.08 2.88
N SER A 15 -15.33 -15.75 2.80
CA SER A 15 -16.45 -14.87 3.13
C SER A 15 -17.57 -14.94 2.07
N SER A 16 -18.73 -15.47 2.45
CA SER A 16 -19.97 -15.46 1.65
C SER A 16 -20.47 -14.03 1.34
N PRO A 17 -21.28 -13.83 0.28
CA PRO A 17 -21.63 -12.51 -0.25
C PRO A 17 -22.78 -11.90 0.56
N ILE A 18 -22.49 -11.36 1.73
CA ILE A 18 -23.39 -10.39 2.32
C ILE A 18 -23.24 -9.11 1.48
N ALA A 19 -24.35 -8.63 0.93
CA ALA A 19 -24.46 -7.42 0.13
C ALA A 19 -24.08 -6.15 0.93
N GLN A 20 -22.82 -6.03 1.31
CA GLN A 20 -22.18 -4.73 1.44
C GLN A 20 -22.10 -4.18 0.02
N ALA A 21 -22.67 -2.99 -0.19
CA ALA A 21 -22.48 -2.20 -1.42
C ALA A 21 -21.06 -2.44 -1.92
N GLU A 22 -20.93 -2.95 -3.15
CA GLU A 22 -19.71 -3.52 -3.69
C GLU A 22 -18.57 -2.51 -3.57
N VAL A 23 -17.89 -2.50 -2.41
CA VAL A 23 -16.69 -1.72 -2.20
C VAL A 23 -15.72 -2.31 -3.20
N GLN A 24 -15.47 -1.61 -4.29
CA GLN A 24 -14.60 -2.08 -5.35
C GLN A 24 -13.21 -2.31 -4.75
N ARG A 25 -12.93 -3.57 -4.37
CA ARG A 25 -11.68 -3.98 -3.71
C ARG A 25 -10.56 -4.21 -4.71
N THR A 26 -10.85 -4.15 -6.00
CA THR A 26 -9.91 -4.39 -7.09
C THR A 26 -9.38 -3.08 -7.65
N TRP A 27 -8.06 -3.01 -7.83
CA TRP A 27 -7.42 -1.87 -8.48
C TRP A 27 -7.94 -1.69 -9.91
N ARG A 28 -8.23 -0.44 -10.29
CA ARG A 28 -8.54 -0.04 -11.66
C ARG A 28 -7.55 1.00 -12.12
N LYS A 29 -7.25 0.97 -13.43
CA LYS A 29 -6.41 1.99 -14.05
C LYS A 29 -7.08 3.38 -13.86
N PRO A 30 -6.33 4.41 -13.42
CA PRO A 30 -6.85 5.78 -13.37
C PRO A 30 -7.28 6.28 -14.76
N MET A 31 -8.14 7.30 -14.79
CA MET A 31 -8.50 7.98 -16.03
C MET A 31 -7.28 8.60 -16.72
N ALA A 32 -7.39 8.84 -18.02
CA ALA A 32 -6.34 9.52 -18.76
C ALA A 32 -5.98 10.87 -18.13
N GLY A 33 -4.68 11.21 -18.12
CA GLY A 33 -4.16 12.41 -17.46
C GLY A 33 -4.07 12.34 -15.92
N ARG A 34 -4.36 11.17 -15.32
CA ARG A 34 -4.11 10.92 -13.88
C ARG A 34 -2.87 10.05 -13.71
N VAL A 35 -2.18 10.25 -12.58
CA VAL A 35 -1.01 9.46 -12.19
C VAL A 35 -1.40 8.31 -11.26
N LYS A 36 -0.62 7.24 -11.28
CA LYS A 36 -0.68 6.15 -10.30
C LYS A 36 0.37 6.40 -9.21
N CYS A 37 -0.07 6.40 -7.96
CA CYS A 37 0.81 6.40 -6.79
C CYS A 37 0.88 4.99 -6.20
N ASN A 38 2.08 4.45 -6.04
CA ASN A 38 2.35 3.23 -5.30
C ASN A 38 3.09 3.57 -4.02
N ILE A 39 2.64 2.97 -2.93
CA ILE A 39 3.12 3.24 -1.58
C ILE A 39 3.38 1.89 -0.93
N ASP A 40 4.48 1.78 -0.19
CA ASP A 40 4.82 0.60 0.60
C ASP A 40 5.58 1.02 1.86
N ALA A 41 5.38 0.29 2.96
CA ALA A 41 6.11 0.49 4.21
C ALA A 41 7.02 -0.70 4.54
N SER A 42 8.23 -0.38 4.98
CA SER A 42 9.26 -1.35 5.38
C SER A 42 9.56 -1.28 6.87
N PHE A 43 9.75 -2.44 7.49
CA PHE A 43 9.88 -2.58 8.94
C PHE A 43 11.16 -3.36 9.32
N PRO A 44 12.36 -2.77 9.19
CA PRO A 44 13.61 -3.49 9.42
C PRO A 44 13.66 -4.08 10.84
N ILE A 45 14.13 -5.33 10.97
CA ILE A 45 14.13 -6.07 12.26
C ILE A 45 15.08 -5.41 13.26
N LYS A 46 16.23 -4.91 12.79
CA LYS A 46 17.30 -4.34 13.63
C LYS A 46 17.25 -2.81 13.72
N SER A 47 16.09 -2.20 13.46
CA SER A 47 15.91 -0.73 13.46
C SER A 47 14.61 -0.35 14.15
N ASN A 48 14.63 0.72 14.94
CA ASN A 48 13.43 1.31 15.53
C ASN A 48 12.78 2.33 14.58
N ARG A 49 12.75 2.02 13.28
CA ARG A 49 12.25 2.91 12.24
C ARG A 49 11.29 2.19 11.30
N VAL A 50 10.45 2.98 10.64
CA VAL A 50 9.65 2.57 9.48
C VAL A 50 10.16 3.33 8.27
N GLY A 51 10.44 2.63 7.17
CA GLY A 51 10.80 3.26 5.91
C GLY A 51 9.61 3.28 4.97
N ILE A 52 9.24 4.45 4.45
CA ILE A 52 8.16 4.61 3.49
C ILE A 52 8.76 4.79 2.10
N GLY A 53 8.30 4.00 1.13
CA GLY A 53 8.61 4.15 -0.28
C GLY A 53 7.38 4.59 -1.06
N ILE A 54 7.52 5.67 -1.86
CA ILE A 54 6.47 6.18 -2.74
C ILE A 54 7.00 6.23 -4.17
N TYR A 55 6.20 5.77 -5.13
CA TYR A 55 6.55 5.68 -6.55
C TYR A 55 5.38 6.15 -7.42
N ILE A 56 5.59 7.25 -8.15
CA ILE A 56 4.59 7.88 -9.04
C ILE A 56 4.87 7.48 -10.49
N ARG A 57 3.80 7.06 -11.18
CA ARG A 57 3.81 6.71 -12.60
C ARG A 57 2.75 7.45 -13.38
N ASP A 58 3.02 7.70 -14.65
CA ASP A 58 2.03 8.21 -15.60
C ASP A 58 1.02 7.13 -15.99
N GLU A 59 0.12 7.50 -16.91
CA GLU A 59 -0.91 6.61 -17.45
C GLU A 59 -0.38 5.45 -18.31
N HIS A 60 0.85 5.55 -18.82
CA HIS A 60 1.55 4.49 -19.55
C HIS A 60 2.37 3.60 -18.62
N GLY A 61 2.43 3.94 -17.33
CA GLY A 61 3.24 3.25 -16.34
C GLY A 61 4.70 3.71 -16.32
N ALA A 62 5.05 4.77 -17.04
CA ALA A 62 6.38 5.36 -17.02
C ALA A 62 6.63 6.09 -15.69
N PHE A 63 7.88 6.06 -15.26
CA PHE A 63 8.31 6.73 -14.04
C PHE A 63 8.14 8.25 -14.15
N ILE A 64 7.57 8.87 -13.12
CA ILE A 64 7.55 10.33 -12.97
C ILE A 64 8.45 10.76 -11.82
N SER A 65 8.24 10.20 -10.62
CA SER A 65 8.96 10.61 -9.41
C SER A 65 8.87 9.54 -8.32
N ALA A 66 9.78 9.59 -7.35
CA ALA A 66 9.77 8.73 -6.17
C ALA A 66 10.21 9.52 -4.93
N LYS A 67 9.76 9.04 -3.77
CA LYS A 67 10.09 9.62 -2.46
C LYS A 67 10.37 8.49 -1.47
N ILE A 68 11.34 8.71 -0.59
CA ILE A 68 11.62 7.82 0.54
C ILE A 68 11.57 8.66 1.81
N GLU A 69 10.88 8.17 2.83
CA GLU A 69 10.83 8.80 4.15
C GLU A 69 11.10 7.79 5.26
N TRP A 70 11.54 8.28 6.43
CA TRP A 70 11.79 7.46 7.61
C TRP A 70 11.04 8.03 8.81
N PHE A 71 10.30 7.18 9.50
CA PHE A 71 9.60 7.52 10.74
C PHE A 71 10.22 6.79 11.93
N THR A 72 10.23 7.43 13.10
CA THR A 72 10.72 6.90 14.38
C THR A 72 9.78 7.37 15.49
N PRO A 73 9.40 6.53 16.47
CA PRO A 73 9.79 5.12 16.63
C PRO A 73 9.12 4.21 15.60
N LYS A 74 9.50 2.92 15.59
CA LYS A 74 8.87 1.91 14.76
C LYS A 74 7.40 1.78 15.16
N SER A 75 6.49 1.84 14.18
CA SER A 75 5.07 1.61 14.39
C SER A 75 4.65 0.19 13.99
N GLU A 76 3.42 -0.18 14.33
CA GLU A 76 2.80 -1.39 13.81
C GLU A 76 2.61 -1.31 12.29
N VAL A 77 2.52 -2.47 11.63
CA VAL A 77 2.48 -2.57 10.16
C VAL A 77 1.37 -1.69 9.58
N HIS A 78 0.14 -1.83 10.06
CA HIS A 78 -1.00 -1.08 9.55
C HIS A 78 -0.87 0.44 9.76
N VAL A 79 -0.21 0.87 10.84
CA VAL A 79 0.06 2.30 11.10
C VAL A 79 1.12 2.81 10.14
N GLY A 80 2.19 2.05 9.88
CA GLY A 80 3.21 2.43 8.91
C GLY A 80 2.67 2.53 7.48
N GLU A 81 1.78 1.62 7.06
CA GLU A 81 1.08 1.73 5.77
C GLU A 81 0.21 2.99 5.70
N ALA A 82 -0.51 3.33 6.77
CA ALA A 82 -1.32 4.55 6.83
C ALA A 82 -0.44 5.83 6.82
N LEU A 83 0.71 5.81 7.50
CA LEU A 83 1.71 6.88 7.41
C LEU A 83 2.23 7.02 5.97
N GLY A 84 2.42 5.91 5.26
CA GLY A 84 2.79 5.94 3.84
C GLY A 84 1.77 6.67 2.99
N LEU A 85 0.47 6.42 3.23
CA LEU A 85 -0.61 7.15 2.56
C LEU A 85 -0.56 8.65 2.88
N LEU A 86 -0.37 9.02 4.15
CA LEU A 86 -0.24 10.41 4.57
C LEU A 86 0.96 11.10 3.91
N SER A 87 2.11 10.44 3.83
CA SER A 87 3.34 10.96 3.21
C SER A 87 3.22 11.22 1.71
N ALA A 88 2.20 10.66 1.06
CA ALA A 88 1.91 10.80 -0.36
C ALA A 88 0.87 11.88 -0.69
N LEU A 89 0.20 12.45 0.33
CA LEU A 89 -0.69 13.61 0.21
C LEU A 89 0.12 14.91 0.22
#